data_AF-A0A2V2UFW8-F1
#
_entry.id   AF-A0A2V2UFW8-F1
#
_cell.length_a   1.000
_cell.length_b   1.000
_cell.length_c   1.000
_cell.angle_alpha   90.00
_cell.angle_beta   90.00
_cell.angle_gamma   90.00
#
_symmetry.space_group_name_H-M   'P 1'
#
loop_
_entity.id
_entity.type
_entity.pdbx_description
1 polymer ?
#
loop_
_entity_poly.entity_id
_entity_poly.type
_entity_poly.pdbx_seq_one_letter_code
_entity_poly.pdbx_strand_id
1 'polypeptide(L)' 'MTLSLNCKDAGDPICTHTIYGETEEELIENARKHGIEAHGYTEDDWKKEIASNFEHFKKHIKTS' A
#
# COMPACT_ATOMS: atom_id res chain seq x y z
N MET A 1 -0.09 -14.19 -11.62
CA MET A 1 0.77 -12.98 -11.75
C MET A 1 0.68 -12.31 -10.41
N THR A 2 1.81 -12.03 -9.76
CA THR A 2 1.78 -11.45 -8.42
C THR A 2 2.04 -9.96 -8.55
N LEU A 3 1.18 -9.14 -7.98
CA LEU A 3 1.40 -7.71 -7.88
C LEU A 3 2.23 -7.41 -6.63
N SER A 4 3.02 -6.34 -6.71
CA SER A 4 3.89 -5.91 -5.63
C SER A 4 3.93 -4.39 -5.54
N LEU A 5 4.08 -3.89 -4.33
CA LEU A 5 4.23 -2.47 -4.03
C LEU A 5 5.20 -2.30 -2.87
N ASN A 6 6.24 -1.49 -3.02
CA ASN A 6 7.09 -1.14 -1.88
C ASN A 6 6.48 0.05 -1.14
N CYS A 7 6.37 -0.05 0.19
CA CYS A 7 5.74 0.98 1.02
C CYS A 7 6.40 2.35 0.84
N LYS A 8 7.73 2.43 0.73
CA LYS A 8 8.45 3.70 0.48
C LYS A 8 8.12 4.39 -0.82
N ASP A 9 7.68 3.63 -1.82
CA ASP A 9 7.41 4.17 -3.14
C ASP A 9 6.00 4.81 -3.21
N ALA A 10 5.14 4.54 -2.22
CA ALA A 10 3.73 4.96 -2.26
C ALA A 10 3.19 5.59 -0.97
N GLY A 11 3.87 5.44 0.17
CA GLY A 11 3.41 5.92 1.47
C GLY A 11 4.55 6.47 2.32
N ASP A 12 5.19 5.61 3.13
CA ASP A 12 6.20 6.03 4.10
C ASP A 12 7.63 5.86 3.54
N PRO A 13 8.39 6.95 3.33
CA PRO A 13 9.67 6.92 2.62
C PRO A 13 10.79 6.13 3.32
N ILE A 14 10.62 5.78 4.60
CA ILE A 14 11.60 5.00 5.36
C ILE A 14 11.20 3.50 5.44
N CYS A 15 9.97 3.15 5.10
CA CYS A 15 9.48 1.78 5.15
C CYS A 15 9.90 0.96 3.91
N THR A 16 10.85 0.04 4.10
CA THR A 16 11.35 -0.80 3.01
C THR A 16 10.49 -2.05 2.74
N HIS A 17 9.35 -2.22 3.42
CA HIS A 17 8.51 -3.40 3.28
C HIS A 17 7.88 -3.45 1.88
N THR A 18 7.95 -4.62 1.24
CA THR A 18 7.23 -4.89 -0.01
C THR A 18 5.97 -5.66 0.29
N ILE A 19 4.85 -5.09 -0.10
CA ILE A 19 3.51 -5.65 0.00
C ILE A 19 3.23 -6.42 -1.30
N TYR A 20 2.57 -7.56 -1.19
CA TYR A 20 2.22 -8.41 -2.31
C TYR A 20 0.71 -8.69 -2.35
N GLY A 21 0.18 -9.02 -3.53
CA GLY A 21 -1.19 -9.49 -3.71
C GLY A 21 -1.41 -10.09 -5.09
N GLU A 22 -2.34 -11.03 -5.22
CA GLU A 22 -2.69 -11.63 -6.52
C GLU A 22 -3.54 -10.71 -7.40
N THR A 23 -4.28 -9.79 -6.78
CA THR A 23 -5.11 -8.76 -7.44
C THR A 23 -4.79 -7.38 -6.88
N GLU A 24 -5.22 -6.32 -7.58
CA GLU A 24 -5.08 -4.94 -7.06
C GLU A 24 -5.84 -4.77 -5.74
N GLU A 25 -7.02 -5.39 -5.62
CA GLU A 25 -7.83 -5.34 -4.39
C GLU A 25 -7.12 -6.01 -3.21
N GLU A 26 -6.54 -7.19 -3.42
CA GLU A 26 -5.79 -7.90 -2.38
C GLU A 26 -4.51 -7.14 -1.99
N LEU A 27 -3.81 -6.58 -2.98
CA LEU A 27 -2.62 -5.76 -2.73
C LEU A 27 -2.94 -4.53 -1.88
N ILE A 28 -4.06 -3.85 -2.16
CA ILE A 28 -4.53 -2.69 -1.40
C ILE A 28 -4.97 -3.10 0.00
N GLU A 29 -5.66 -4.23 0.17
CA GLU A 29 -6.02 -4.75 1.49
C GLU A 29 -4.77 -5.07 2.32
N ASN A 30 -3.75 -5.67 1.71
CA ASN A 30 -2.51 -5.98 2.39
C ASN A 30 -1.71 -4.70 2.73
N ALA A 31 -1.75 -3.68 1.85
CA ALA A 31 -1.15 -2.37 2.11
C ALA A 31 -1.85 -1.68 3.29
N ARG A 32 -3.17 -1.78 3.37
CA ARG A 32 -3.97 -1.30 4.51
C ARG A 32 -3.55 -1.97 5.81
N LYS A 33 -3.51 -3.30 5.84
CA LYS A 33 -3.10 -4.07 7.03
C LYS A 33 -1.71 -3.65 7.49
N HIS A 34 -0.77 -3.56 6.55
CA HIS A 34 0.58 -3.09 6.84
C HIS A 34 0.60 -1.66 7.44
N GLY A 35 -0.16 -0.72 6.87
CA GLY A 35 -0.27 0.64 7.40
C GLY A 35 -0.78 0.69 8.85
N ILE A 36 -1.79 -0.12 9.16
CA ILE A 36 -2.35 -0.19 10.52
C ILE A 36 -1.37 -0.85 11.50
N GLU A 37 -0.79 -1.99 11.13
CA GLU A 37 0.04 -2.80 12.03
C GLU A 37 1.46 -2.26 12.21
N ALA A 38 2.10 -1.79 11.13
CA ALA A 38 3.50 -1.34 11.16
C ALA A 38 3.64 0.16 11.44
N HIS A 39 2.65 0.97 11.04
CA HIS A 39 2.70 2.43 11.16
C HIS A 39 1.65 3.00 12.13
N GLY A 40 0.78 2.16 12.71
CA GLY A 40 -0.23 2.58 13.67
C GLY A 40 -1.34 3.44 13.06
N TYR A 41 -1.52 3.39 11.74
CA TYR A 41 -2.59 4.13 11.08
C TYR A 41 -3.95 3.67 11.58
N THR A 42 -4.85 4.62 11.79
CA THR A 42 -6.25 4.29 12.00
C THR A 42 -6.92 3.98 10.67
N GLU A 43 -8.12 3.39 10.72
CA GLU A 43 -8.94 3.24 9.50
C GLU A 43 -9.23 4.58 8.82
N ASP A 44 -9.33 5.66 9.60
CA ASP A 44 -9.61 7.00 9.08
C ASP A 44 -8.39 7.59 8.37
N ASP A 45 -7.19 7.38 8.91
CA ASP A 45 -5.93 7.76 8.27
C ASP A 45 -5.77 7.01 6.94
N TRP A 46 -5.99 5.68 6.95
CA TRP A 46 -5.94 4.88 5.73
C TRP A 46 -6.93 5.37 4.66
N LYS A 47 -8.17 5.70 5.04
CA LYS A 47 -9.17 6.23 4.11
C LYS A 47 -8.73 7.57 3.49
N LYS A 48 -8.11 8.45 4.27
CA LYS A 48 -7.59 9.74 3.77
C LYS A 48 -6.39 9.53 2.85
N GLU A 49 -5.50 8.62 3.22
CA GLU A 49 -4.33 8.26 2.42
C GLU A 49 -4.76 7.69 1.07
N ILE A 50 -5.64 6.69 1.05
CA ILE A 50 -6.07 6.11 -0.22
C ILE A 50 -6.87 7.10 -1.05
N ALA A 51 -7.74 7.93 -0.44
CA ALA A 51 -8.51 8.93 -1.18
C ALA A 51 -7.62 10.00 -1.85
N SER A 52 -6.50 10.35 -1.22
CA SER A 52 -5.58 11.37 -1.73
C SER A 52 -4.50 10.79 -2.66
N ASN A 53 -4.08 9.55 -2.42
CA ASN A 53 -2.89 8.96 -3.03
C ASN A 53 -3.17 7.71 -3.88
N PHE A 54 -4.43 7.33 -4.15
CA PHE A 54 -4.76 6.11 -4.91
C PHE A 54 -4.06 6.01 -6.27
N GLU A 55 -4.04 7.10 -7.05
CA GLU A 55 -3.35 7.11 -8.36
C GLU A 55 -1.83 6.96 -8.21
N HIS A 56 -1.26 7.53 -7.14
CA HIS A 56 0.14 7.37 -6.81
C HIS A 56 0.45 5.91 -6.45
N PHE A 57 -0.36 5.29 -5.58
CA PHE A 57 -0.28 3.87 -5.26
C PHE A 57 -0.28 3.01 -6.53
N LYS A 58 -1.26 3.21 -7.42
CA LYS A 58 -1.39 2.47 -8.68
C LYS A 58 -0.18 2.59 -9.58
N LYS A 59 0.40 3.79 -9.71
CA LYS A 59 1.58 4.03 -10.55
C LYS A 59 2.80 3.22 -10.09
N HIS A 60 2.88 2.89 -8.81
CA HIS A 60 4.01 2.17 -8.21
C HIS A 60 3.78 0.67 -8.09
N ILE A 61 2.59 0.16 -8.46
CA ILE A 61 2.33 -1.29 -8.53
C ILE A 61 3.16 -1.90 -9.66
N LYS A 62 3.87 -2.98 -9.35
CA LYS A 62 4.67 -3.75 -10.31
C LYS A 62 4.19 -5.18 -10.37
N THR A 63 4.12 -5.73 -11.57
CA THR A 63 3.98 -7.17 -11.79
C THR A 63 5.32 -7.85 -11.50
N SER A 64 5.31 -8.79 -10.57
CA SER A 64 6.43 -9.69 -10.23
C SER A 64 6.18 -11.10 -10.76
#